data_AF-A0A2B4FJA3-F1
#
_entry.id   AF-A0A2B4FJA3-F1
#
_cell.length_a   1.000
_cell.length_b   1.000
_cell.length_c   1.000
_cell.angle_alpha   90.00
_cell.angle_beta   90.00
_cell.angle_gamma   90.00
#
_symmetry.space_group_name_H-M   'P 1'
#
loop_
_entity.id
_entity.type
_entity.pdbx_description
1 polymer ?
#
loop_
_entity_poly.entity_id
_entity_poly.type
_entity_poly.pdbx_seq_one_letter_code
_entity_poly.pdbx_strand_id
1 'polypeptide(L)'
;MFKKLVVGALATGIMLSGAGGAMAATPNTDSAKTEKVTMAADKKSITLTGYFSRNSIPSKTVLYGITWYLKDAWQESDGTWTGYFEGWY
;
A
#
# COMPACT_ATOMS: atom_id res chain seq x y z
N MET A 1 -2.02 43.69 -20.76
CA MET A 1 -2.11 43.18 -22.15
C MET A 1 -1.12 42.03 -22.31
N PHE A 2 -1.54 40.79 -21.99
CA PHE A 2 -0.67 39.61 -22.12
C PHE A 2 -0.77 39.07 -23.54
N LYS A 3 0.37 39.04 -24.25
CA LYS A 3 0.49 38.59 -25.63
C LYS A 3 0.48 37.05 -25.68
N LYS A 4 -0.19 36.55 -26.70
CA LYS A 4 -0.37 35.14 -27.07
C LYS A 4 0.96 34.42 -27.34
N LEU A 5 1.00 33.10 -27.10
CA LEU A 5 1.12 32.04 -28.12
C LEU A 5 2.05 30.88 -27.71
N VAL A 6 1.44 29.68 -27.61
CA VAL A 6 1.89 28.33 -28.00
C VAL A 6 3.40 28.07 -28.10
N VAL A 7 3.90 27.24 -27.19
CA VAL A 7 4.94 26.22 -27.37
C VAL A 7 4.56 25.13 -26.37
N GLY A 8 4.39 23.84 -26.65
CA GLY A 8 4.75 22.97 -27.75
C GLY A 8 4.69 21.58 -27.12
N ALA A 9 4.04 20.63 -27.78
CA ALA A 9 3.81 19.28 -27.25
C ALA A 9 5.11 18.62 -26.77
N LEU A 10 5.18 18.21 -25.49
CA LEU A 10 6.13 17.20 -25.05
C LEU A 10 5.42 15.83 -25.09
N ALA A 11 5.12 15.39 -26.30
CA ALA A 11 4.77 14.01 -26.59
C ALA A 11 6.07 13.19 -26.65
N THR A 12 6.65 12.87 -25.51
CA THR A 12 7.65 11.80 -25.42
C THR A 12 6.93 10.48 -25.25
N GLY A 13 6.58 9.89 -26.40
CA GLY A 13 6.07 8.53 -26.50
C GLY A 13 7.12 7.54 -26.04
N ILE A 14 6.82 6.81 -24.97
CA ILE A 14 7.55 5.60 -24.62
C ILE A 14 7.01 4.51 -25.55
N MET A 15 7.65 4.32 -26.71
CA MET A 15 7.54 3.07 -27.45
C MET A 15 8.26 2.00 -26.64
N LEU A 16 7.49 1.18 -25.93
CA LEU A 16 7.97 -0.05 -25.30
C LEU A 16 8.19 -1.09 -26.40
N SER A 17 9.31 -1.00 -27.11
CA SER A 17 9.83 -2.07 -27.96
C SER A 17 10.85 -2.88 -27.15
N GLY A 18 10.43 -4.08 -26.74
CA GLY A 18 11.28 -5.10 -26.13
C GLY A 18 10.50 -6.42 -26.14
N ALA A 19 10.58 -7.17 -27.23
CA ALA A 19 11.52 -8.27 -27.40
C ALA A 19 11.12 -9.53 -26.60
N GLY A 20 10.57 -10.50 -27.35
CA GLY A 20 11.01 -11.89 -27.28
C GLY A 20 10.70 -12.66 -26.00
N GLY A 21 9.56 -13.36 -26.01
CA GLY A 21 9.29 -14.44 -25.08
C GLY A 21 8.29 -15.42 -25.69
N ALA A 22 8.69 -16.12 -26.76
CA ALA A 22 7.98 -17.33 -27.17
C ALA A 22 8.24 -18.40 -26.11
N MET A 23 7.22 -18.75 -25.33
CA MET A 23 7.28 -19.92 -24.44
C MET A 23 6.39 -21.01 -24.99
N ALA A 24 6.99 -22.20 -25.03
CA ALA A 24 6.63 -23.36 -25.82
C ALA A 24 5.21 -23.90 -25.61
N ALA A 25 4.73 -24.62 -26.62
CA ALA A 25 3.43 -25.24 -26.66
C ALA A 25 3.41 -26.65 -25.99
N THR A 26 2.28 -26.90 -25.30
CA THR A 26 1.62 -28.19 -24.97
C THR A 26 2.14 -29.00 -23.77
N PRO A 27 1.33 -29.88 -23.13
CA PRO A 27 -0.08 -30.22 -23.35
C PRO A 27 -0.97 -30.11 -22.09
N ASN A 28 -2.28 -30.31 -22.30
CA ASN A 28 -3.34 -30.45 -21.30
C ASN A 28 -2.90 -31.23 -20.06
N THR A 29 -3.12 -30.63 -18.90
CA THR A 29 -3.42 -31.36 -17.66
C THR A 29 -4.55 -30.59 -17.01
N ASP A 30 -5.71 -31.24 -16.93
CA ASP A 30 -6.88 -30.86 -16.13
C ASP A 30 -6.47 -30.22 -14.81
N SER A 31 -6.32 -28.90 -14.83
CA SER A 31 -5.96 -28.15 -13.64
C SER A 31 -7.26 -27.78 -12.99
N ALA A 32 -7.59 -28.60 -11.99
CA ALA A 32 -8.63 -28.39 -11.00
C ALA A 32 -8.90 -26.90 -10.82
N LYS A 33 -10.15 -26.52 -11.06
CA LYS A 33 -10.73 -25.20 -10.78
C LYS A 33 -10.24 -24.75 -9.40
N THR A 34 -9.14 -24.01 -9.38
CA THR A 34 -8.65 -23.37 -8.17
C THR A 34 -9.68 -22.30 -7.91
N GLU A 35 -10.63 -22.60 -7.04
CA GLU A 35 -11.53 -21.61 -6.50
C GLU A 35 -10.62 -20.52 -5.96
N LYS A 36 -10.63 -19.38 -6.65
CA LYS A 36 -9.96 -18.17 -6.25
C LYS A 36 -10.60 -17.78 -4.93
N VAL A 37 -10.08 -18.30 -3.82
CA VAL A 37 -10.30 -17.74 -2.50
C VAL A 37 -9.62 -16.39 -2.58
N THR A 38 -10.37 -15.37 -3.00
CA THR A 38 -10.05 -14.00 -2.65
C THR A 38 -10.12 -13.97 -1.13
N MET A 39 -8.99 -14.20 -0.47
CA MET A 39 -8.84 -13.83 0.92
C MET A 39 -9.03 -12.32 0.94
N ALA A 40 -10.27 -11.90 1.21
CA ALA A 40 -10.54 -10.50 1.46
C ALA A 40 -9.71 -10.16 2.70
N ALA A 41 -8.76 -9.23 2.55
CA ALA A 41 -7.92 -8.84 3.67
C ALA A 41 -8.84 -8.22 4.74
N ASP A 42 -8.90 -8.85 5.90
CA ASP A 42 -9.77 -8.43 6.98
C ASP A 42 -9.13 -7.24 7.68
N LYS A 43 -9.95 -6.21 7.94
CA LYS A 43 -9.48 -5.02 8.65
C LYS A 43 -9.30 -5.37 10.12
N LYS A 44 -8.08 -5.24 10.62
CA LYS A 44 -7.72 -5.40 12.04
C LYS A 44 -7.16 -4.10 12.60
N SER A 45 -7.22 -3.99 13.92
CA SER A 45 -6.64 -2.87 14.66
C SER A 45 -5.80 -3.31 15.84
N ILE A 46 -4.78 -2.50 16.14
CA ILE A 46 -3.91 -2.65 17.31
C ILE A 46 -3.74 -1.29 18.00
N THR A 47 -3.56 -1.33 19.31
CA THR A 47 -3.21 -0.16 20.12
C THR A 47 -1.81 -0.33 20.67
N LEU A 48 -0.97 0.69 20.48
CA LEU A 48 0.36 0.74 21.03
C LEU A 48 0.43 1.93 22.00
N THR A 49 0.73 1.65 23.26
CA THR A 49 0.83 2.65 24.33
C THR A 49 2.29 2.96 24.66
N GLY A 50 2.54 3.99 25.45
CA GLY A 50 3.87 4.30 25.98
C GLY A 50 4.71 5.25 25.14
N TYR A 51 4.11 5.99 24.20
CA TYR A 51 4.82 7.05 23.49
C TYR A 51 4.97 8.30 24.37
N PHE A 52 6.16 8.91 24.38
CA PHE A 52 6.41 10.12 25.17
C PHE A 52 5.71 11.37 24.62
N SER A 53 5.45 11.40 23.31
CA SER A 53 4.78 12.53 22.66
C SER A 53 3.99 12.06 21.44
N ARG A 54 3.01 12.85 20.99
CA ARG A 54 2.25 12.56 19.77
C ARG A 54 3.15 12.40 18.53
N ASN A 55 4.20 13.21 18.44
CA ASN A 55 5.16 13.16 17.33
C ASN A 55 6.08 11.93 17.37
N SER A 56 6.19 11.27 18.53
CA SER A 56 6.95 10.02 18.67
C SER A 56 6.18 8.82 18.12
N ILE A 57 4.87 8.95 17.88
CA ILE A 57 4.06 7.89 17.31
C ILE A 57 4.37 7.80 15.81
N PRO A 58 4.86 6.65 15.31
CA PRO A 58 5.15 6.49 13.89
C PRO A 58 3.84 6.51 13.09
N SER A 59 3.87 7.05 11.88
CA SER A 59 2.71 7.05 10.98
C SER A 59 2.36 5.64 10.45
N LYS A 60 3.34 4.73 10.46
CA LYS A 60 3.19 3.33 10.11
C LYS A 60 4.16 2.46 10.91
N THR A 61 3.76 1.23 11.21
CA THR A 61 4.61 0.24 11.86
C THR A 61 4.41 -1.13 11.20
N VAL A 62 5.44 -1.96 11.21
CA VAL A 62 5.39 -3.32 10.67
C VAL A 62 5.49 -4.30 11.84
N LEU A 63 4.41 -5.03 12.10
CA LEU A 63 4.30 -6.01 13.18
C LEU A 63 3.73 -7.30 12.59
N TYR A 64 4.38 -8.43 12.86
CA TYR A 64 4.01 -9.74 12.31
C TYR A 64 3.94 -9.78 10.77
N GLY A 65 4.77 -8.98 10.09
CA GLY A 65 4.77 -8.86 8.63
C GLY A 65 3.60 -8.04 8.06
N ILE A 66 2.69 -7.55 8.91
CA ILE A 66 1.56 -6.70 8.52
C ILE A 66 1.96 -5.23 8.68
N THR A 67 1.64 -4.41 7.69
CA THR A 67 1.80 -2.95 7.80
C THR A 67 0.57 -2.36 8.47
N TRP A 68 0.78 -1.73 9.62
CA TRP A 68 -0.24 -1.04 10.41
C TRP A 68 -0.08 0.46 10.22
N TYR A 69 -1.15 1.14 9.87
CA TYR A 69 -1.19 2.58 9.64
C TYR A 69 -1.83 3.29 10.82
N LEU A 70 -1.19 4.37 11.28
CA LEU A 70 -1.71 5.17 12.37
C LEU A 70 -3.04 5.80 11.94
N LYS A 71 -4.11 5.47 12.66
CA LYS A 71 -5.45 5.96 12.38
C LYS A 71 -5.88 7.02 13.38
N ASP A 72 -5.53 6.86 14.64
CA ASP A 72 -5.80 7.84 15.69
C ASP A 72 -4.71 7.82 16.76
N ALA A 73 -4.64 8.89 17.55
CA ALA A 73 -3.73 9.00 18.68
C ALA A 73 -4.31 9.94 19.74
N TRP A 74 -4.30 9.47 20.99
CA TRP A 74 -4.76 10.24 22.15
C TRP A 74 -3.74 10.19 23.27
N GLN A 75 -3.85 11.17 24.17
CA GLN A 75 -3.05 11.21 25.39
C GLN A 75 -3.84 10.56 26.53
N GLU A 76 -3.19 9.67 27.26
CA GLU A 76 -3.71 9.03 28.45
C GLU A 76 -3.59 9.96 29.67
N SER A 77 -4.31 9.65 30.75
CA SER A 77 -4.28 10.43 31.99
C SER A 77 -2.92 10.44 32.69
N ASP A 78 -2.07 9.44 32.40
CA ASP A 78 -0.69 9.33 32.91
C ASP A 78 0.31 10.21 32.13
N GLY A 79 -0.15 10.93 31.11
CA GLY A 79 0.66 11.81 30.27
C GLY A 79 1.35 11.09 29.09
N THR A 80 1.27 9.76 29.01
CA THR A 80 1.75 8.99 27.87
C THR A 80 0.78 9.07 26.70
N TRP A 81 1.28 8.77 25.51
CA TRP A 81 0.50 8.77 24.28
C TRP A 81 0.25 7.34 23.82
N THR A 82 -0.98 7.11 23.35
CA THR A 82 -1.43 5.87 22.74
C THR A 82 -1.71 6.10 21.26
N GLY A 83 -1.15 5.26 20.41
CA GLY A 83 -1.43 5.22 18.98
C GLY A 83 -2.36 4.06 18.63
N TYR A 84 -3.43 4.33 17.92
CA TYR A 84 -4.35 3.35 17.35
C TYR A 84 -4.03 3.13 15.88
N PHE A 85 -3.69 1.90 15.52
CA PHE A 85 -3.26 1.54 14.19
C PHE A 85 -4.20 0.52 13.55
N GLU A 86 -4.36 0.62 12.24
CA GLU A 86 -5.20 -0.29 11.45
C GLU A 86 -4.36 -0.95 10.35
N GLY A 87 -4.57 -2.25 10.17
CA GLY A 87 -3.88 -3.08 9.18
C GLY A 87 -4.87 -4.02 8.50
N TRP A 88 -4.42 -4.64 7.42
CA TRP A 88 -5.20 -5.59 6.63
C TRP A 88 -4.40 -6.88 6.52
N TYR A 89 -4.99 -8.02 6.90
CA TYR A 89 -4.38 -9.34 6.77
C TYR A 89 -5.41 -10.41 6.43
#